data_AF-A0A519WP10-F1
#
_entry.id   AF-A0A519WP10-F1
#
_cell.length_a   1.000
_cell.length_b   1.000
_cell.length_c   1.000
_cell.angle_alpha   90.00
_cell.angle_beta   90.00
_cell.angle_gamma   90.00
#
_symmetry.space_group_name_H-M   'P 1'
#
loop_
_entity.id
_entity.type
_entity.pdbx_description
1 polymer ?
#
loop_
_entity_poly.entity_id
_entity_poly.type
_entity_poly.pdbx_seq_one_letter_code
_entity_poly.pdbx_strand_id
1 'polypeptide(L)'
;MKKILVIIFATIAISSCKVDREPYGSLQSEKINQNPEESIDGLLNGVYAQLKAWSDPMHRLGEYAGDNMMIRGSSTDPFYEFISFARTPNNSRLTTFWDSGYKAVAQASNVINLIPQGKNATLDSKLGECYYVRGMMYFYLVRAFGRPYYQSPETNLGVPIVNGTPK
;
A
#
# COMPACT_ATOMS: atom_id res chain seq x y z
N MET A 1 4.97 51.54 37.23
CA MET A 1 4.65 51.65 35.79
C MET A 1 5.79 51.12 34.90
N LYS A 2 7.03 51.64 34.99
CA LYS A 2 8.18 51.13 34.21
C LYS A 2 8.45 49.62 34.36
N LYS A 3 8.34 49.06 35.57
CA LYS A 3 8.54 47.62 35.81
C LYS A 3 7.45 46.72 35.20
N ILE A 4 6.22 47.23 35.06
CA ILE A 4 5.10 46.49 34.44
C ILE A 4 5.28 46.42 32.93
N LEU A 5 5.72 47.52 32.30
CA LEU A 5 6.04 47.56 30.88
C LEU A 5 7.17 46.59 30.49
N VAL A 6 8.20 46.45 31.34
CA VAL A 6 9.30 45.49 31.11
C VAL A 6 8.83 44.05 31.18
N ILE A 7 7.92 43.71 32.10
CA ILE A 7 7.36 42.34 32.22
C ILE A 7 6.45 42.00 31.03
N ILE A 8 5.67 42.97 30.55
CA ILE A 8 4.81 42.81 29.36
C ILE A 8 5.66 42.62 28.09
N PHE A 9 6.72 43.42 27.94
CA PHE A 9 7.62 43.30 26.79
C PHE A 9 8.41 41.99 26.82
N ALA A 10 8.81 41.52 28.02
CA ALA A 10 9.45 40.23 28.20
C ALA A 10 8.51 39.07 27.85
N THR A 11 7.22 39.11 28.23
CA THR A 11 6.24 38.05 27.92
C THR A 11 5.90 37.97 26.43
N ILE A 12 5.88 39.12 25.72
CA ILE A 12 5.71 39.16 24.26
C ILE A 12 6.94 38.58 23.54
N ALA A 13 8.15 38.80 24.08
CA ALA A 13 9.38 38.27 23.50
C ALA A 13 9.52 36.73 23.60
N ILE A 14 8.82 36.08 24.55
CA ILE A 14 8.79 34.61 24.70
C ILE A 14 7.64 33.97 23.90
N SER A 15 6.76 34.77 23.29
CA SER A 15 5.76 34.30 22.31
C SER A 15 6.46 33.99 20.98
N SER A 16 7.29 32.96 20.99
CA SER A 16 7.92 32.42 19.78
C SER A 16 6.85 31.87 18.84
N CYS A 17 6.92 32.22 17.55
CA CYS A 17 6.16 31.55 16.51
C CYS A 17 6.50 30.06 16.53
N LYS A 18 5.50 29.18 16.56
CA LYS A 18 5.73 27.74 16.32
C LYS A 18 6.34 27.56 14.93
N VAL A 19 7.62 27.22 14.85
CA VAL A 19 8.33 26.88 13.60
C VAL A 19 8.21 25.37 13.34
N ASP A 20 7.09 24.77 13.72
CA ASP A 20 6.83 23.37 13.42
C ASP A 20 6.47 23.25 11.94
N ARG A 21 7.36 22.63 11.15
CA ARG A 21 7.11 22.36 9.74
C ARG A 21 6.68 20.92 9.58
N GLU A 22 5.49 20.76 9.02
CA GLU A 22 4.99 19.47 8.61
C GLU A 22 5.65 19.06 7.29
N PRO A 23 5.99 17.78 7.11
CA PRO A 23 6.54 17.32 5.84
C PRO A 23 5.48 17.42 4.74
N TYR A 24 5.88 17.92 3.58
CA TYR A 24 5.01 17.98 2.40
C TYR A 24 4.93 16.60 1.76
N GLY A 25 3.72 16.07 1.60
CA GLY A 25 3.47 14.79 0.93
C GLY A 25 3.64 13.54 1.79
N SER A 26 3.84 13.67 3.10
CA SER A 26 3.76 12.56 4.05
C SER A 26 2.87 12.91 5.23
N LEU A 27 2.32 11.87 5.86
CA LEU A 27 1.49 12.01 7.06
C LEU A 27 2.35 11.70 8.29
N GLN A 28 2.26 12.55 9.32
CA GLN A 28 2.91 12.27 10.60
C GLN A 28 2.13 11.19 11.35
N SER A 29 2.83 10.16 11.81
CA SER A 29 2.25 9.09 12.62
C SER A 29 1.53 9.61 13.86
N GLU A 30 2.06 10.65 14.51
CA GLU A 30 1.46 11.25 15.70
C GLU A 30 0.05 11.80 15.42
N LYS A 31 -0.12 12.51 14.29
CA LYS A 31 -1.42 13.07 13.88
C LYS A 31 -2.40 11.98 13.46
N ILE A 32 -1.91 10.95 12.77
CA ILE A 32 -2.71 9.78 12.42
C ILE A 32 -3.23 9.09 13.69
N ASN A 33 -2.38 8.92 14.71
CA ASN A 33 -2.76 8.25 15.95
C ASN A 33 -3.73 9.07 16.81
N GLN A 34 -3.64 10.41 16.76
CA GLN A 34 -4.54 11.31 17.47
C GLN A 34 -5.95 11.34 16.85
N ASN A 35 -6.03 11.52 15.53
CA ASN A 35 -7.29 11.60 14.78
C ASN A 35 -7.26 10.67 13.54
N PRO A 36 -7.39 9.34 13.74
CA PRO A 36 -7.24 8.39 12.64
C PRO A 36 -8.36 8.51 11.59
N GLU A 37 -9.57 8.86 12.02
CA GLU A 37 -10.72 9.05 11.14
C GLU A 37 -10.57 10.24 10.20
N GLU A 38 -9.96 11.34 10.68
CA GLU A 38 -9.68 12.52 9.85
C GLU A 38 -8.57 12.23 8.83
N SER A 39 -7.70 11.27 9.15
CA SER A 39 -6.56 10.90 8.31
C SER A 39 -6.90 9.84 7.24
N ILE A 40 -8.12 9.28 7.26
CA ILE A 40 -8.47 8.11 6.42
C ILE A 40 -8.30 8.37 4.92
N ASP A 41 -8.60 9.58 4.44
CA ASP A 41 -8.47 9.91 3.02
C ASP A 41 -7.01 9.88 2.56
N GLY A 42 -6.11 10.39 3.38
CA GLY A 42 -4.67 10.34 3.11
C GLY A 42 -4.14 8.91 3.15
N LEU A 43 -4.59 8.10 4.12
CA LEU A 43 -4.21 6.69 4.23
C LEU A 43 -4.72 5.86 3.05
N LEU A 44 -5.98 6.04 2.66
CA LEU A 44 -6.61 5.38 1.53
C LEU A 44 -5.95 5.77 0.20
N ASN A 45 -5.60 7.05 0.02
CA ASN A 45 -4.80 7.50 -1.12
C ASN A 45 -3.44 6.79 -1.18
N GLY A 46 -2.81 6.53 -0.02
CA GLY A 46 -1.58 5.75 0.08
C GLY A 46 -1.76 4.31 -0.41
N VAL A 47 -2.84 3.64 0.00
CA VAL A 47 -3.23 2.30 -0.45
C VAL A 47 -3.39 2.26 -1.96
N TYR A 48 -4.18 3.17 -2.53
CA TYR A 48 -4.39 3.27 -3.98
C TYR A 48 -3.11 3.62 -4.75
N ALA A 49 -2.21 4.41 -4.16
CA ALA A 49 -0.95 4.77 -4.80
C ALA A 49 -0.08 3.55 -5.10
N GLN A 50 -0.14 2.48 -4.30
CA GLN A 50 0.59 1.24 -4.57
C GLN A 50 0.12 0.55 -5.85
N LEU A 51 -1.17 0.70 -6.21
CA LEU A 51 -1.74 0.07 -7.38
C LEU A 51 -1.17 0.61 -8.70
N LYS A 52 -0.62 1.83 -8.69
CA LYS A 52 -0.01 2.46 -9.88
C LYS A 52 1.19 1.67 -10.41
N ALA A 53 2.03 1.17 -9.51
CA ALA A 53 3.21 0.37 -9.86
C ALA A 53 2.87 -1.11 -10.04
N TRP A 54 1.78 -1.57 -9.41
CA TRP A 54 1.36 -2.96 -9.42
C TRP A 54 0.60 -3.38 -10.70
N SER A 55 -0.17 -2.46 -11.30
CA SER A 55 -1.13 -2.78 -12.37
C SER A 55 -0.51 -3.27 -13.68
N ASP A 56 0.56 -2.64 -14.17
CA ASP A 56 1.22 -3.04 -15.42
C ASP A 56 1.87 -4.44 -15.33
N PRO A 57 2.66 -4.76 -14.27
CA PRO A 57 3.13 -6.11 -14.04
C PRO A 57 2.00 -7.13 -13.91
N MET A 58 0.91 -6.80 -13.20
CA MET A 58 -0.23 -7.70 -13.04
C MET A 58 -0.83 -8.09 -14.38
N HIS A 59 -1.14 -7.10 -15.22
CA HIS A 59 -1.79 -7.32 -16.51
C HIS A 59 -0.93 -8.21 -17.41
N ARG A 60 0.36 -7.88 -17.54
CA ARG A 60 1.27 -8.62 -18.42
C ARG A 60 1.58 -10.02 -17.90
N LEU A 61 1.74 -10.21 -16.59
CA LEU A 61 1.95 -11.54 -16.01
C LEU A 61 0.74 -12.47 -16.25
N GLY A 62 -0.48 -11.91 -16.25
CA GLY A 62 -1.70 -12.64 -16.56
C GLY A 62 -1.84 -13.02 -18.03
N GLU A 63 -1.47 -12.13 -18.95
CA GLU A 63 -1.67 -12.33 -20.39
C GLU A 63 -0.49 -13.05 -21.07
N TYR A 64 0.75 -12.73 -20.71
CA TYR A 64 1.95 -13.21 -21.44
C TYR A 64 2.22 -14.69 -21.23
N ALA A 65 1.67 -15.28 -20.17
CA ALA A 65 1.72 -16.72 -19.93
C ALA A 65 0.62 -17.50 -20.68
N GLY A 66 -0.29 -16.80 -21.39
CA GLY A 66 -1.28 -17.40 -22.26
C GLY A 66 -0.77 -17.62 -23.68
N ASP A 67 -1.66 -18.06 -24.57
CA ASP A 67 -1.41 -18.36 -25.98
C ASP A 67 -1.96 -17.31 -26.96
N ASN A 68 -2.54 -16.21 -26.43
CA ASN A 68 -3.14 -15.13 -27.23
C ASN A 68 -2.13 -14.09 -27.76
N MET A 69 -0.86 -14.17 -27.38
CA MET A 69 0.18 -13.23 -27.79
C MET A 69 1.47 -13.95 -28.16
N MET A 70 2.22 -13.38 -29.09
CA MET A 70 3.57 -13.82 -29.42
C MET A 70 4.53 -12.64 -29.57
N ILE A 71 5.80 -12.85 -29.27
CA ILE A 71 6.88 -11.89 -29.52
C ILE A 71 7.71 -12.35 -30.72
N ARG A 72 8.10 -11.41 -31.58
CA ARG A 72 8.78 -11.70 -32.87
C ARG A 72 10.17 -12.34 -32.72
N GLY A 73 10.76 -12.32 -31.52
CA GLY A 73 12.07 -12.91 -31.24
C GLY A 73 12.44 -12.85 -29.76
N SER A 74 13.67 -13.26 -29.43
CA SER A 74 14.20 -13.18 -28.07
C SER A 74 14.37 -11.74 -27.60
N SER A 75 14.16 -11.49 -26.31
CA SER A 75 14.34 -10.18 -25.69
C SER A 75 15.04 -10.32 -24.35
N THR A 76 15.75 -9.27 -23.94
CA THR A 76 16.34 -9.14 -22.59
C THR A 76 15.40 -8.43 -21.61
N ASP A 77 14.22 -7.97 -22.07
CA ASP A 77 13.23 -7.40 -21.17
C ASP A 77 12.74 -8.48 -20.19
N PRO A 78 12.67 -8.21 -18.87
CA PRO A 78 12.21 -9.21 -17.90
C PRO A 78 10.78 -9.72 -18.14
N PHE A 79 9.95 -9.02 -18.92
CA PHE A 79 8.65 -9.56 -19.36
C PHE A 79 8.78 -10.77 -20.30
N TYR A 80 9.92 -10.93 -20.98
CA TYR A 80 10.17 -12.05 -21.90
C TYR A 80 10.16 -13.40 -21.18
N GLU A 81 10.58 -13.45 -19.90
CA GLU A 81 10.55 -14.67 -19.09
C GLU A 81 9.12 -15.19 -18.86
N PHE A 82 8.10 -14.33 -18.93
CA PHE A 82 6.71 -14.77 -18.80
C PHE A 82 6.21 -15.50 -20.04
N ILE A 83 6.64 -15.08 -21.23
CA ILE A 83 6.26 -15.69 -22.52
C ILE A 83 7.05 -16.97 -22.77
N SER A 84 8.36 -16.93 -22.48
CA SER A 84 9.26 -18.08 -22.68
C SER A 84 9.18 -19.14 -21.58
N PHE A 85 8.43 -18.87 -20.51
CA PHE A 85 8.36 -19.69 -19.29
C PHE A 85 9.71 -19.92 -18.59
N ALA A 86 10.77 -19.20 -18.97
CA ALA A 86 12.10 -19.26 -18.37
C ALA A 86 12.21 -18.38 -17.12
N ARG A 87 11.21 -18.46 -16.22
CA ARG A 87 11.10 -17.58 -15.05
C ARG A 87 12.24 -17.81 -14.06
N THR A 88 12.92 -16.74 -13.68
CA THR A 88 13.94 -16.77 -12.62
C THR A 88 13.53 -15.93 -11.42
N PRO A 89 14.09 -16.17 -10.22
CA PRO A 89 13.90 -15.27 -9.08
C PRO A 89 14.43 -13.84 -9.34
N ASN A 90 15.32 -13.66 -10.32
CA ASN A 90 15.92 -12.37 -10.65
C ASN A 90 15.11 -11.63 -11.73
N ASN A 91 13.87 -11.27 -11.40
CA ASN A 91 12.96 -10.61 -12.34
C ASN A 91 12.34 -9.36 -11.71
N SER A 92 12.76 -8.17 -12.18
CA SER A 92 12.33 -6.89 -11.60
C SER A 92 10.82 -6.64 -11.70
N ARG A 93 10.15 -7.23 -12.69
CA ARG A 93 8.68 -7.13 -12.85
C ARG A 93 7.97 -7.99 -11.81
N LEU A 94 8.46 -9.20 -11.53
CA LEU A 94 7.98 -10.03 -10.42
C LEU A 94 8.20 -9.35 -9.07
N THR A 95 9.39 -8.78 -8.85
CA THR A 95 9.68 -8.05 -7.61
C THR A 95 8.73 -6.87 -7.42
N THR A 96 8.48 -6.08 -8.47
CA THR A 96 7.53 -4.97 -8.41
C THR A 96 6.11 -5.44 -8.09
N PHE A 97 5.65 -6.51 -8.74
CA PHE A 97 4.33 -7.09 -8.50
C PHE A 97 4.18 -7.58 -7.04
N TRP A 98 5.20 -8.26 -6.50
CA TRP A 98 5.21 -8.72 -5.11
C TRP A 98 5.23 -7.55 -4.12
N ASP A 99 6.20 -6.64 -4.27
CA ASP A 99 6.43 -5.56 -3.31
C ASP A 99 5.26 -4.58 -3.25
N SER A 100 4.77 -4.12 -4.40
CA SER A 100 3.62 -3.21 -4.43
C SER A 100 2.35 -3.88 -3.92
N GLY A 101 2.17 -5.18 -4.22
CA GLY A 101 1.04 -5.97 -3.70
C GLY A 101 1.06 -6.06 -2.17
N TYR A 102 2.19 -6.45 -1.58
CA TYR A 102 2.31 -6.55 -0.12
C TYR A 102 2.30 -5.20 0.59
N LYS A 103 2.83 -4.14 -0.02
CA LYS A 103 2.70 -2.77 0.51
C LYS A 103 1.22 -2.35 0.57
N ALA A 104 0.44 -2.63 -0.48
CA ALA A 104 -0.99 -2.36 -0.48
C ALA A 104 -1.74 -3.17 0.59
N VAL A 105 -1.42 -4.46 0.73
CA VAL A 105 -1.97 -5.34 1.79
C VAL A 105 -1.66 -4.81 3.19
N ALA A 106 -0.40 -4.44 3.46
CA ALA A 106 0.02 -3.94 4.76
C ALA A 106 -0.65 -2.61 5.09
N GLN A 107 -0.67 -1.66 4.15
CA GLN A 107 -1.31 -0.36 4.33
C GLN A 107 -2.81 -0.49 4.55
N ALA A 108 -3.51 -1.28 3.74
CA ALA A 108 -4.94 -1.53 3.91
C ALA A 108 -5.24 -2.19 5.26
N SER A 109 -4.42 -3.15 5.69
CA SER A 109 -4.57 -3.80 6.99
C SER A 109 -4.33 -2.85 8.15
N ASN A 110 -3.37 -1.94 8.04
CA ASN A 110 -3.14 -0.91 9.06
C ASN A 110 -4.37 -0.01 9.22
N VAL A 111 -4.99 0.44 8.12
CA VAL A 111 -6.20 1.27 8.16
C VAL A 111 -7.35 0.51 8.83
N ILE A 112 -7.55 -0.75 8.45
CA ILE A 112 -8.58 -1.64 9.02
C ILE A 112 -8.39 -1.83 10.53
N ASN A 113 -7.14 -1.97 10.99
CA ASN A 113 -6.85 -2.15 12.42
C ASN A 113 -6.93 -0.84 13.22
N LEU A 114 -6.66 0.29 12.57
CA LEU A 114 -6.60 1.60 13.20
C LEU A 114 -7.99 2.22 13.42
N ILE A 115 -8.93 1.98 12.50
CA ILE A 115 -10.23 2.65 12.49
C ILE A 115 -11.34 1.61 12.75
N PRO A 116 -12.16 1.80 13.81
CA PRO A 116 -13.25 0.87 14.11
C PRO A 116 -14.41 1.01 13.11
N GLN A 117 -15.01 -0.12 12.77
CA GLN A 117 -16.21 -0.20 11.92
C GLN A 117 -17.47 0.26 12.65
N GLY A 118 -18.51 0.61 11.88
CA GLY A 118 -19.87 0.88 12.38
C GLY A 118 -20.07 2.29 12.94
N LYS A 119 -19.12 3.21 12.72
CA LYS A 119 -19.25 4.60 13.18
C LYS A 119 -20.18 5.43 12.31
N ASN A 120 -20.04 5.33 10.99
CA ASN A 120 -20.93 5.96 10.03
C ASN A 120 -20.71 5.35 8.62
N ALA A 121 -21.72 5.48 7.75
CA ALA A 121 -21.70 4.90 6.41
C ALA A 121 -20.53 5.38 5.54
N THR A 122 -20.10 6.65 5.67
CA THR A 122 -18.99 7.19 4.88
C THR A 122 -17.67 6.54 5.28
N LEU A 123 -17.41 6.40 6.58
CA LEU A 123 -16.21 5.77 7.09
C LEU A 123 -16.19 4.27 6.77
N ASP A 124 -17.33 3.61 6.93
CA ASP A 124 -17.48 2.18 6.62
C ASP A 124 -17.29 1.90 5.12
N SER A 125 -17.72 2.81 4.24
CA SER A 125 -17.44 2.72 2.80
C SER A 125 -15.94 2.73 2.52
N LYS A 126 -15.18 3.65 3.13
CA LYS A 126 -13.73 3.76 2.96
C LYS A 126 -12.98 2.55 3.55
N LEU A 127 -13.47 2.00 4.66
CA LEU A 127 -12.99 0.73 5.19
C LEU A 127 -13.27 -0.42 4.22
N GLY A 128 -14.45 -0.45 3.61
CA GLY A 128 -14.82 -1.39 2.56
C GLY A 128 -13.84 -1.39 1.39
N GLU A 129 -13.39 -0.22 0.95
CA GLU A 129 -12.34 -0.08 -0.07
C GLU A 129 -11.02 -0.73 0.38
N CYS A 130 -10.61 -0.54 1.63
CA CYS A 130 -9.42 -1.21 2.17
C CYS A 130 -9.56 -2.74 2.17
N TYR A 131 -10.73 -3.27 2.56
CA TYR A 131 -11.01 -4.70 2.49
C TYR A 131 -10.96 -5.23 1.06
N TYR A 132 -11.56 -4.49 0.12
CA TYR A 132 -11.54 -4.83 -1.30
C TYR A 132 -10.11 -4.90 -1.83
N VAL A 133 -9.31 -3.84 -1.62
CA VAL A 133 -7.92 -3.82 -2.09
C VAL A 133 -7.12 -4.96 -1.47
N ARG A 134 -7.24 -5.20 -0.16
CA ARG A 134 -6.54 -6.31 0.50
C ARG A 134 -6.91 -7.67 -0.09
N GLY A 135 -8.20 -7.93 -0.28
CA GLY A 135 -8.69 -9.17 -0.88
C GLY A 135 -8.23 -9.33 -2.33
N MET A 136 -8.32 -8.26 -3.13
CA MET A 136 -7.85 -8.22 -4.51
C MET A 136 -6.36 -8.54 -4.62
N MET A 137 -5.52 -7.91 -3.79
CA MET A 137 -4.09 -8.19 -3.77
C MET A 137 -3.81 -9.66 -3.46
N TYR A 138 -4.45 -10.23 -2.43
CA TYR A 138 -4.26 -11.65 -2.12
C TYR A 138 -4.69 -12.57 -3.25
N PHE A 139 -5.84 -12.28 -3.88
CA PHE A 139 -6.35 -13.05 -4.99
C PHE A 139 -5.35 -13.10 -6.16
N TYR A 140 -4.76 -11.97 -6.54
CA TYR A 140 -3.80 -11.93 -7.63
C TYR A 140 -2.43 -12.47 -7.24
N LEU A 141 -1.96 -12.23 -6.01
CA LEU A 141 -0.71 -12.79 -5.50
C LEU A 141 -0.77 -14.33 -5.51
N VAL A 142 -1.82 -14.94 -4.97
CA VAL A 142 -1.94 -16.41 -4.95
C VAL A 142 -2.07 -17.00 -6.36
N ARG A 143 -2.70 -16.29 -7.31
CA ARG A 143 -2.77 -16.72 -8.71
C ARG A 143 -1.41 -16.69 -9.43
N ALA A 144 -0.52 -15.79 -9.02
CA ALA A 144 0.80 -15.65 -9.64
C ALA A 144 1.83 -16.63 -9.05
N PHE A 145 1.77 -16.88 -7.74
CA PHE A 145 2.80 -17.63 -6.99
C PHE A 145 2.33 -18.98 -6.45
N GLY A 146 1.02 -19.20 -6.34
CA GLY A 146 0.43 -20.47 -5.90
C GLY A 146 0.04 -21.36 -7.07
N ARG A 147 -0.17 -22.65 -6.77
CA ARG A 147 -0.82 -23.57 -7.71
C ARG A 147 -2.30 -23.20 -7.88
N PRO A 148 -2.93 -23.52 -9.03
CA PRO A 148 -4.37 -23.35 -9.20
C PRO A 148 -5.14 -24.02 -8.07
N TYR A 149 -6.18 -23.36 -7.55
CA TYR A 149 -6.91 -23.81 -6.35
C TYR A 149 -7.45 -25.24 -6.44
N TYR A 150 -7.81 -25.72 -7.62
CA TYR A 150 -8.31 -27.09 -7.80
C TYR A 150 -7.22 -28.17 -7.77
N GLN A 151 -5.94 -27.79 -7.69
CA GLN A 151 -4.80 -28.70 -7.57
C GLN A 151 -4.38 -28.78 -6.11
N SER A 152 -5.03 -29.64 -5.32
CA SER A 152 -4.66 -29.97 -3.93
C SER A 152 -4.37 -28.74 -3.03
N PRO A 153 -5.36 -27.85 -2.84
CA PRO A 153 -5.19 -26.58 -2.10
C PRO A 153 -4.83 -26.79 -0.62
N GLU A 154 -5.09 -27.97 -0.07
CA GLU A 154 -4.75 -28.35 1.30
C GLU A 154 -3.26 -28.67 1.51
N THR A 155 -2.51 -28.95 0.44
CA THR A 155 -1.07 -29.26 0.51
C THR A 155 -0.19 -28.25 -0.21
N ASN A 156 -0.66 -27.67 -1.30
CA ASN A 156 0.11 -26.69 -2.06
C ASN A 156 0.11 -25.34 -1.34
N LEU A 157 1.30 -24.78 -1.15
CA LEU A 157 1.47 -23.48 -0.52
C LEU A 157 0.86 -22.37 -1.38
N GLY A 158 0.21 -21.42 -0.71
CA GLY A 158 -0.22 -20.15 -1.29
C GLY A 158 0.83 -19.07 -1.09
N VAL A 159 0.44 -17.98 -0.42
CA VAL A 159 1.31 -16.84 -0.11
C VAL A 159 1.19 -16.45 1.37
N PRO A 160 2.22 -15.81 1.97
CA PRO A 160 2.16 -15.32 3.34
C PRO A 160 0.97 -14.40 3.61
N ILE A 161 0.28 -14.64 4.73
CA ILE A 161 -0.76 -13.73 5.23
C ILE A 161 -0.13 -12.70 6.18
N VAL A 162 -0.45 -11.43 5.94
CA VAL A 162 0.16 -10.24 6.55
C VAL A 162 -0.98 -9.31 6.96
N ASN A 163 -1.08 -9.03 8.26
CA ASN A 163 -2.18 -8.25 8.84
C ASN A 163 -1.76 -6.83 9.27
N GLY A 164 -0.77 -6.26 8.58
CA GLY A 164 -0.24 -4.93 8.86
C GLY A 164 1.26 -4.85 8.59
N THR A 165 1.85 -3.67 8.79
CA THR A 165 3.31 -3.51 8.71
C THR A 165 3.98 -4.32 9.83
N PRO A 166 5.05 -5.09 9.54
CA PRO A 166 5.85 -5.75 10.59
C PRO A 166 6.35 -4.73 11.61
N LYS A 167 6.34 -5.11 12.90
CA LYS A 167 6.90 -4.30 13.99
C LYS A 167 8.41 -4.50 14.09
#